data_AF-A0A7J4EEE9-F1
#
_entry.id   AF-A0A7J4EEE9-F1
#
_cell.length_a   1.000
_cell.length_b   1.000
_cell.length_c   1.000
_cell.angle_alpha   90.00
_cell.angle_beta   90.00
_cell.angle_gamma   90.00
#
_symmetry.space_group_name_H-M   'P 1'
#
loop_
_entity.id
_entity.type
_entity.pdbx_description
1 polymer ?
#
loop_
_entity_poly.entity_id
_entity_poly.type
_entity_poly.pdbx_seq_one_letter_code
_entity_poly.pdbx_strand_id
1 'polypeptide(L)'
;MHTPGKKYESKYKPWLEHQGKAILGEGRAKLLRAIRDSSSIRNAAEKLSIPYRSAWEHLRKIEEAIGATVVKTHRGGAKGGGGASLTEEGARVLREYELYEQYLSSLSTDDEYWEALDMKISARNKIGGVVKEIEKGEVAASVKIVVSTPTIITALITKDAVDALELKIGDEVEAVIKATEVMVSKE
;
A
#
# COMPACT_ATOMS: atom_id res chain seq x y z
N MET A 1 13.61 -21.38 -6.80
CA MET A 1 14.88 -21.67 -6.11
C MET A 1 14.74 -21.18 -4.68
N HIS A 2 14.82 -22.06 -3.69
CA HIS A 2 14.68 -21.75 -2.26
C HIS A 2 16.01 -21.17 -1.75
N THR A 3 16.05 -19.90 -1.34
CA THR A 3 17.29 -19.30 -0.80
C THR A 3 17.47 -19.79 0.64
N PRO A 4 18.51 -20.59 0.97
CA PRO A 4 18.67 -21.09 2.33
C PRO A 4 19.12 -19.98 3.29
N GLY A 5 18.40 -19.81 4.40
CA GLY A 5 19.00 -19.51 5.71
C GLY A 5 19.33 -18.05 6.05
N LYS A 6 18.41 -17.09 5.92
CA LYS A 6 18.55 -15.82 6.65
C LYS A 6 18.39 -16.05 8.16
N LYS A 7 19.41 -15.73 8.95
CA LYS A 7 19.38 -15.71 10.44
C LYS A 7 18.92 -14.37 11.02
N TYR A 8 18.41 -13.47 10.18
CA TYR A 8 18.08 -12.10 10.55
C TYR A 8 16.82 -11.65 9.79
N GLU A 9 16.04 -10.78 10.43
CA GLU A 9 14.85 -10.16 9.86
C GLU A 9 15.22 -8.76 9.35
N SER A 10 14.83 -8.42 8.13
CA SER A 10 15.05 -7.07 7.58
C SER A 10 13.91 -6.15 8.02
N LYS A 11 14.21 -5.14 8.84
CA LYS A 11 13.22 -4.16 9.31
C LYS A 11 13.44 -2.82 8.64
N TYR A 12 12.38 -2.26 8.08
CA TYR A 12 12.38 -0.93 7.47
C TYR A 12 11.49 0.01 8.29
N LYS A 13 11.93 1.26 8.46
CA LYS A 13 11.16 2.30 9.16
C LYS A 13 11.06 3.53 8.26
N PRO A 14 9.89 3.83 7.67
CA PRO A 14 9.74 5.04 6.88
C PRO A 14 9.83 6.30 7.74
N TRP A 15 10.36 7.35 7.14
CA TRP A 15 10.16 8.72 7.61
C TRP A 15 9.73 9.61 6.44
N LEU A 16 8.80 10.52 6.71
CA LEU A 16 8.47 11.62 5.80
C LEU A 16 9.29 12.84 6.17
N GLU A 17 9.80 13.54 5.17
CA GLU A 17 10.59 14.76 5.33
C GLU A 17 10.12 15.89 4.44
N HIS A 18 10.38 17.12 4.87
CA HIS A 18 10.18 18.33 4.08
C HIS A 18 11.40 19.23 4.26
N GLN A 19 12.05 19.58 3.15
CA GLN A 19 13.27 20.41 3.14
C GLN A 19 14.36 19.91 4.10
N GLY A 20 14.59 18.59 4.11
CA GLY A 20 15.58 17.94 4.97
C GLY A 20 15.20 17.87 6.46
N LYS A 21 13.99 18.32 6.84
CA LYS A 21 13.47 18.17 8.20
C LYS A 21 12.49 17.01 8.26
N ALA A 22 12.76 16.05 9.14
CA ALA A 22 11.85 14.94 9.37
C ALA A 22 10.52 15.45 9.93
N ILE A 23 9.42 15.16 9.22
CA ILE A 23 8.05 15.47 9.58
C ILE A 23 7.49 14.35 10.45
N LEU A 24 7.27 13.16 9.86
CA LEU A 24 6.69 12.00 10.51
C LEU A 24 7.65 10.81 10.49
N GLY A 25 7.71 10.12 11.63
CA GLY A 25 8.15 8.74 11.74
C GLY A 25 7.16 8.02 12.67
N GLU A 26 7.44 6.76 12.98
CA GLU A 26 6.55 5.86 13.74
C GLU A 26 5.90 6.54 14.97
N GLY A 27 6.69 7.21 15.81
CA GLY A 27 6.20 7.85 17.04
C GLY A 27 5.25 9.02 16.79
N ARG A 28 5.59 9.93 15.88
CA ARG A 28 4.77 11.10 15.56
C ARG A 28 3.49 10.71 14.82
N ALA A 29 3.58 9.70 13.94
CA ALA A 29 2.41 9.13 13.28
C ALA A 29 1.46 8.46 14.29
N LYS A 30 1.98 7.69 15.25
CA LYS A 30 1.18 7.13 16.37
C LYS A 30 0.48 8.21 17.18
N LEU A 31 1.16 9.34 17.44
CA LEU A 31 0.55 10.48 18.13
C LEU A 31 -0.61 11.08 17.34
N LEU A 32 -0.42 11.39 16.05
CA LEU A 32 -1.49 11.94 15.22
C LEU A 32 -2.68 10.97 15.09
N ARG A 33 -2.43 9.66 14.95
CA ARG A 33 -3.47 8.62 14.99
C ARG A 33 -4.25 8.65 16.31
N ALA A 34 -3.53 8.64 17.43
CA ALA A 34 -4.17 8.64 18.74
C ALA A 34 -4.98 9.93 18.99
N ILE A 35 -4.56 11.08 18.46
CA ILE A 35 -5.33 12.32 18.52
C ILE A 35 -6.58 12.23 17.64
N ARG A 36 -6.47 11.72 16.41
CA ARG A 36 -7.61 11.46 15.52
C ARG A 36 -8.67 10.60 16.21
N ASP A 37 -8.24 9.52 16.87
CA ASP A 37 -9.14 8.53 17.44
C ASP A 37 -9.75 8.97 18.78
N SER A 38 -8.98 9.67 19.62
CA SER A 38 -9.42 10.08 20.97
C SER A 38 -9.99 11.50 21.05
N SER A 39 -9.83 12.28 19.98
CA SER A 39 -10.15 13.71 19.95
C SER A 39 -9.52 14.52 21.10
N SER A 40 -8.37 14.07 21.63
CA SER A 40 -7.72 14.68 22.80
C SER A 40 -6.20 14.44 22.79
N ILE A 41 -5.41 15.51 22.87
CA ILE A 41 -3.94 15.39 22.97
C ILE A 41 -3.55 14.70 24.28
N ARG A 42 -4.30 14.97 25.37
CA ARG A 42 -4.02 14.35 26.68
C ARG A 42 -4.24 12.85 26.64
N ASN A 43 -5.38 12.41 26.11
CA ASN A 43 -5.70 10.98 26.02
C ASN A 43 -4.77 10.28 25.04
N ALA A 44 -4.37 10.95 23.95
CA ALA A 44 -3.37 10.43 23.03
C ALA A 44 -2.00 10.24 23.69
N ALA A 45 -1.54 11.22 24.48
CA ALA A 45 -0.28 11.12 25.22
C ALA A 45 -0.31 9.99 26.26
N GLU A 46 -1.41 9.87 27.00
CA GLU A 46 -1.63 8.80 27.99
C GLU A 46 -1.67 7.41 27.33
N LYS A 47 -2.41 7.25 26.23
CA LYS A 47 -2.47 6.00 25.44
C LYS A 47 -1.11 5.56 24.92
N LEU A 48 -0.22 6.53 24.63
CA LEU A 48 1.13 6.26 24.15
C LEU A 48 2.18 6.22 25.26
N SER A 49 1.77 6.35 26.53
CA SER A 49 2.66 6.41 27.69
C SER A 49 3.76 7.46 27.56
N ILE A 50 3.47 8.59 26.91
CA ILE A 50 4.39 9.73 26.79
C ILE A 50 3.90 10.92 27.63
N PRO A 51 4.82 11.73 28.19
CA PRO A 51 4.42 12.95 28.89
C PRO A 51 3.64 13.89 27.98
N TYR A 52 2.59 14.55 28.51
CA TYR A 52 1.77 15.50 27.75
C TYR A 52 2.60 16.61 27.09
N ARG A 53 3.65 17.09 27.77
CA ARG A 53 4.60 18.07 27.22
C ARG A 53 5.35 17.53 25.99
N SER A 54 5.72 16.26 25.99
CA SER A 54 6.40 15.61 24.86
C SER A 54 5.47 15.49 23.66
N ALA A 55 4.17 15.23 23.87
CA ALA A 55 3.19 15.27 22.79
C ALA A 55 3.16 16.64 22.10
N TRP A 56 3.14 17.73 22.87
CA TRP A 56 3.20 19.09 22.32
C TRP A 56 4.51 19.39 21.58
N GLU A 57 5.64 18.91 22.09
CA GLU A 57 6.93 19.05 21.41
C GLU A 57 6.95 18.32 20.06
N HIS A 58 6.36 17.12 20.00
CA HIS A 58 6.20 16.38 18.75
C HIS A 58 5.33 17.13 17.75
N LEU A 59 4.18 17.67 18.18
CA LEU A 59 3.32 18.48 17.31
C LEU A 59 4.07 19.69 16.77
N ARG A 60 4.76 20.45 17.64
CA ARG A 60 5.54 21.61 17.20
C ARG A 60 6.59 21.25 16.15
N LYS A 61 7.32 20.14 16.34
CA LYS A 61 8.32 19.67 15.36
C LYS A 61 7.72 19.34 13.99
N ILE A 62 6.50 18.81 13.97
CA ILE A 62 5.76 18.55 12.72
C ILE A 62 5.40 19.89 12.06
N GLU A 63 4.85 20.83 12.83
CA GLU A 63 4.42 22.15 12.34
C GLU A 63 5.60 23.01 11.85
N GLU A 64 6.74 22.97 12.54
CA GLU A 64 7.99 23.63 12.13
C GLU A 64 8.60 23.04 10.85
N ALA A 65 8.39 21.74 10.61
CA ALA A 65 8.88 21.07 9.41
C ALA A 65 7.99 21.36 8.20
N ILE A 66 6.66 21.38 8.37
CA ILE A 66 5.69 21.61 7.28
C ILE A 66 5.41 23.11 7.05
N GLY A 67 5.59 23.94 8.08
CA GLY A 67 5.19 25.36 8.05
C GLY A 67 3.69 25.57 8.22
N ALA A 68 2.96 24.61 8.79
CA ALA A 68 1.51 24.66 8.94
C ALA A 68 1.04 23.96 10.22
N THR A 69 -0.08 24.42 10.80
CA THR A 69 -0.70 23.79 11.97
C THR A 69 -1.28 22.43 11.62
N VAL A 70 -0.94 21.39 12.40
CA VAL A 70 -1.42 20.01 12.15
C VAL A 70 -2.54 19.57 13.09
N VAL A 71 -2.72 20.26 14.23
CA VAL A 71 -3.78 19.96 15.19
C VAL A 71 -4.50 21.24 15.60
N LYS A 72 -5.82 21.26 15.45
CA LYS A 72 -6.68 22.31 16.00
C LYS A 72 -7.19 21.91 17.38
N THR A 73 -7.09 22.82 18.34
CA THR A 73 -7.61 22.62 19.71
C THR A 73 -8.78 23.54 19.99
N HIS A 74 -9.78 23.06 20.73
CA HIS A 74 -10.87 23.87 21.25
C HIS A 74 -10.82 23.90 22.78
N ARG A 75 -11.09 25.06 23.38
CA ARG A 75 -11.13 25.21 24.84
C ARG A 75 -12.43 24.57 25.37
N GLY A 76 -12.30 23.69 26.35
CA GLY A 76 -13.44 23.15 27.09
C GLY A 76 -13.91 24.13 28.16
N GLY A 77 -15.21 24.09 28.49
CA GLY A 77 -15.81 24.92 29.54
C GLY A 77 -15.45 24.50 30.97
N ALA A 78 -16.17 25.06 31.95
CA ALA A 78 -15.86 24.96 33.39
C ALA A 78 -15.75 23.54 34.00
N LYS A 79 -16.25 22.50 33.31
CA LYS A 79 -16.11 21.09 33.74
C LYS A 79 -14.88 20.38 33.14
N GLY A 80 -14.03 21.09 32.41
CA GLY A 80 -12.87 20.53 31.69
C GLY A 80 -13.26 19.89 30.35
N GLY A 81 -12.25 19.49 29.56
CA GLY A 81 -12.44 18.77 28.29
C GLY A 81 -12.25 19.63 27.04
N GLY A 82 -11.15 20.38 26.94
CA GLY A 82 -10.74 20.87 25.62
C GLY A 82 -10.37 19.69 24.73
N GLY A 83 -10.88 19.65 23.51
CA GLY A 83 -10.57 18.59 22.56
C GLY A 83 -9.60 19.05 21.48
N ALA A 84 -9.15 18.09 20.70
CA ALA A 84 -8.18 18.26 19.64
C ALA A 84 -8.59 17.43 18.43
N SER A 85 -8.34 17.95 17.24
CA SER A 85 -8.58 17.21 15.99
C SER A 85 -7.51 17.59 14.98
N LEU A 86 -7.23 16.69 14.05
CA LEU A 86 -6.30 17.01 12.98
C LEU A 86 -6.87 18.16 12.13
N THR A 87 -6.00 19.04 11.68
CA THR A 87 -6.31 19.94 10.56
C THR A 87 -6.32 19.14 9.25
N GLU A 88 -6.72 19.76 8.14
CA GLU A 88 -6.61 19.10 6.83
C GLU A 88 -5.16 18.71 6.53
N GLU A 89 -4.21 19.58 6.87
CA GLU A 89 -2.78 19.31 6.69
C GLU A 89 -2.29 18.15 7.56
N GLY A 90 -2.69 18.15 8.84
CA GLY A 90 -2.36 17.05 9.76
C GLY A 90 -2.95 15.72 9.32
N ALA A 91 -4.17 15.74 8.76
CA ALA A 91 -4.80 14.55 8.19
C ALA A 91 -4.10 14.09 6.91
N ARG A 92 -3.73 15.02 6.01
CA ARG A 92 -3.04 14.73 4.76
C ARG A 92 -1.71 14.05 5.00
N VAL A 93 -0.86 14.62 5.85
CA VAL A 93 0.48 14.07 6.10
C VAL A 93 0.41 12.73 6.84
N LEU A 94 -0.59 12.54 7.71
CA LEU A 94 -0.82 11.25 8.34
C LEU A 94 -1.28 10.19 7.33
N ARG A 95 -2.22 10.53 6.43
CA ARG A 95 -2.68 9.61 5.37
C ARG A 95 -1.53 9.17 4.47
N GLU A 96 -0.67 10.10 4.08
CA GLU A 96 0.51 9.81 3.26
C GLU A 96 1.47 8.87 3.99
N TYR A 97 1.75 9.12 5.27
CA TYR A 97 2.56 8.21 6.07
C TYR A 97 1.94 6.81 6.19
N GLU A 98 0.62 6.73 6.46
CA GLU A 98 -0.11 5.46 6.57
C GLU A 98 -0.07 4.67 5.25
N LEU A 99 -0.12 5.34 4.10
CA LEU A 99 0.00 4.70 2.77
C LEU A 99 1.39 4.07 2.58
N TYR A 100 2.45 4.80 2.90
CA TYR A 100 3.83 4.29 2.79
C TYR A 100 4.12 3.20 3.83
N GLU A 101 3.59 3.31 5.05
CA GLU A 101 3.70 2.26 6.07
C GLU A 101 3.06 0.95 5.58
N GLN A 102 1.90 1.02 4.92
CA GLN A 102 1.26 -0.15 4.31
C GLN A 102 2.09 -0.72 3.14
N TYR A 103 2.56 0.13 2.23
CA TYR A 103 3.37 -0.29 1.08
C TYR A 103 4.70 -0.94 1.51
N LEU A 104 5.40 -0.36 2.49
CA LEU A 104 6.65 -0.93 3.00
C LEU A 104 6.41 -2.19 3.84
N SER A 105 5.28 -2.29 4.54
CA SER A 105 4.94 -3.52 5.24
C SER A 105 4.67 -4.67 4.27
N SER A 106 4.08 -4.43 3.09
CA SER A 106 3.93 -5.45 2.04
C SER A 106 5.25 -5.84 1.39
N LEU A 107 6.27 -4.99 1.50
CA LEU A 107 7.62 -5.29 1.07
C LEU A 107 8.32 -6.21 2.10
N SER A 108 8.17 -6.02 3.41
CA SER A 108 8.94 -6.80 4.40
C SER A 108 8.62 -8.30 4.56
N THR A 109 7.64 -8.87 3.85
CA THR A 109 7.37 -10.33 3.89
C THR A 109 8.26 -11.09 2.90
N ASP A 110 9.20 -11.86 3.44
CA ASP A 110 10.28 -12.56 2.71
C ASP A 110 9.80 -13.59 1.64
N ASP A 111 10.64 -13.68 0.60
CA ASP A 111 10.92 -14.77 -0.35
C ASP A 111 10.24 -14.90 -1.75
N GLU A 112 9.23 -14.11 -2.14
CA GLU A 112 8.67 -14.15 -3.52
C GLU A 112 8.43 -12.75 -4.12
N TYR A 113 9.51 -11.97 -4.16
CA TYR A 113 9.52 -10.52 -4.36
C TYR A 113 9.27 -10.00 -5.79
N TRP A 114 8.56 -10.75 -6.63
CA TRP A 114 8.05 -10.27 -7.91
C TRP A 114 6.51 -10.15 -7.95
N GLU A 115 5.79 -10.65 -6.94
CA GLU A 115 4.34 -10.46 -6.83
C GLU A 115 3.95 -9.13 -6.15
N ALA A 116 4.85 -8.51 -5.37
CA ALA A 116 4.52 -7.38 -4.49
C ALA A 116 4.33 -6.00 -5.16
N LEU A 117 4.40 -5.93 -6.50
CA LEU A 117 3.78 -4.84 -7.27
C LEU A 117 2.29 -5.13 -7.56
N ASP A 118 1.70 -6.08 -6.82
CA ASP A 118 0.32 -6.56 -6.86
C ASP A 118 -0.67 -5.42 -7.11
N MET A 119 -1.09 -5.31 -8.37
CA MET A 119 -2.40 -4.77 -8.67
C MET A 119 -3.39 -5.61 -7.87
N LYS A 120 -3.86 -5.12 -6.72
CA LYS A 120 -4.92 -5.77 -5.93
C LYS A 120 -6.20 -5.84 -6.76
N ILE A 121 -6.32 -6.87 -7.60
CA ILE A 121 -7.48 -7.13 -8.44
C ILE A 121 -8.28 -8.30 -7.86
N SER A 122 -9.61 -8.26 -8.03
CA SER A 122 -10.52 -9.28 -7.48
C SER A 122 -10.41 -10.67 -8.14
N ALA A 123 -9.50 -10.84 -9.10
CA ALA A 123 -9.27 -12.11 -9.78
C ALA A 123 -8.60 -13.11 -8.84
N ARG A 124 -9.10 -14.35 -8.81
CA ARG A 124 -8.66 -15.38 -7.84
C ARG A 124 -7.88 -16.52 -8.48
N ASN A 125 -7.98 -16.69 -9.79
CA ASN A 125 -7.27 -17.75 -10.50
C ASN A 125 -6.11 -17.10 -11.25
N LYS A 126 -4.89 -17.52 -10.94
CA LYS A 126 -3.67 -17.18 -11.68
C LYS A 126 -3.05 -18.49 -12.15
N ILE A 127 -2.78 -18.59 -13.44
CA ILE A 127 -2.22 -19.81 -14.05
C ILE A 127 -1.01 -19.39 -14.88
N GLY A 128 0.18 -19.78 -14.44
CA GLY A 128 1.43 -19.55 -15.17
C GLY A 128 1.48 -20.33 -16.50
N GLY A 129 2.09 -19.73 -17.52
CA GLY A 129 2.27 -20.35 -18.82
C GLY A 129 3.20 -19.55 -19.72
N VAL A 130 3.39 -20.04 -20.95
CA VAL A 130 4.26 -19.42 -21.95
C VAL A 130 3.44 -18.98 -23.15
N VAL A 131 3.67 -17.76 -23.63
CA VAL A 131 3.02 -17.26 -24.85
C VAL A 131 3.49 -18.05 -26.06
N LYS A 132 2.57 -18.71 -26.74
CA LYS A 132 2.85 -19.47 -27.97
C LYS A 132 2.55 -18.67 -29.23
N GLU A 133 1.52 -17.84 -29.20
CA GLU A 133 1.05 -17.10 -30.37
C GLU A 133 0.35 -15.80 -29.94
N ILE A 134 0.53 -14.75 -30.73
CA ILE A 134 -0.14 -13.46 -30.59
C ILE A 134 -0.69 -13.06 -31.96
N GLU A 135 -2.02 -12.96 -32.07
CA GLU A 135 -2.71 -12.50 -33.28
C GLU A 135 -3.27 -11.10 -33.02
N LYS A 136 -2.65 -10.05 -33.57
CA LYS A 136 -3.09 -8.66 -33.42
C LYS A 136 -4.09 -8.28 -34.51
N GLY A 137 -5.33 -8.00 -34.12
CA GLY A 137 -6.33 -7.36 -34.98
C GLY A 137 -6.26 -5.83 -34.91
N GLU A 138 -7.27 -5.16 -35.47
CA GLU A 138 -7.31 -3.68 -35.50
C GLU A 138 -7.53 -3.07 -34.11
N VAL A 139 -8.41 -3.68 -33.29
CA VAL A 139 -8.79 -3.21 -31.94
C VAL A 139 -8.43 -4.22 -30.85
N ALA A 140 -8.64 -5.50 -31.11
CA ALA A 140 -8.40 -6.60 -30.17
C ALA A 140 -7.26 -7.49 -30.65
N ALA A 141 -6.67 -8.24 -29.74
CA ALA A 141 -5.65 -9.23 -30.00
C ALA A 141 -5.93 -10.51 -29.21
N SER A 142 -5.65 -11.65 -29.84
CA SER A 142 -5.73 -12.97 -29.24
C SER A 142 -4.33 -13.41 -28.82
N VAL A 143 -4.17 -13.85 -27.57
CA VAL A 143 -2.91 -14.35 -27.01
C VAL A 143 -3.13 -15.79 -26.57
N LYS A 144 -2.40 -16.74 -27.15
CA LYS A 144 -2.45 -18.16 -26.79
C LYS A 144 -1.32 -18.49 -25.82
N ILE A 145 -1.69 -18.93 -24.63
CA ILE A 145 -0.79 -19.24 -23.52
C ILE A 145 -0.82 -20.75 -23.29
N VAL A 146 0.33 -21.40 -23.37
CA VAL A 146 0.49 -22.81 -23.02
C VAL A 146 0.69 -22.90 -21.51
N VAL A 147 -0.27 -23.49 -20.81
CA VAL A 147 -0.21 -23.65 -19.34
C VAL A 147 0.24 -25.05 -18.92
N SER A 148 -0.10 -26.06 -19.72
CA SER A 148 0.42 -27.43 -19.62
C SER A 148 0.20 -28.08 -20.97
N THR A 149 1.13 -28.83 -21.55
CA THR A 149 0.86 -29.49 -22.84
C THR A 149 -0.14 -30.63 -22.65
N PRO A 150 -1.27 -30.69 -23.39
CA PRO A 150 -1.65 -29.89 -24.57
C PRO A 150 -2.61 -28.70 -24.32
N THR A 151 -2.94 -28.40 -23.06
CA THR A 151 -3.79 -27.29 -22.59
C THR A 151 -3.26 -25.90 -23.01
N ILE A 152 -4.10 -25.15 -23.72
CA ILE A 152 -3.88 -23.76 -24.12
C ILE A 152 -5.02 -22.91 -23.56
N ILE A 153 -4.67 -21.79 -22.95
CA ILE A 153 -5.61 -20.72 -22.59
C ILE A 153 -5.49 -19.62 -23.64
N THR A 154 -6.61 -19.19 -24.19
CA THR A 154 -6.66 -18.05 -25.13
C THR A 154 -7.24 -16.83 -24.42
N ALA A 155 -6.46 -15.76 -24.31
CA ALA A 155 -6.92 -14.47 -23.81
C ALA A 155 -7.25 -13.54 -24.98
N LEU A 156 -8.38 -12.85 -24.89
CA LEU A 156 -8.73 -11.76 -25.81
C LEU A 156 -8.56 -10.44 -25.08
N ILE A 157 -7.59 -9.63 -25.51
CA ILE A 157 -7.26 -8.34 -24.91
C ILE A 157 -7.22 -7.25 -25.98
N THR A 158 -7.11 -5.98 -25.59
CA THR A 158 -6.94 -4.91 -26.57
C THR A 158 -5.55 -5.00 -27.22
N LYS A 159 -5.45 -4.54 -28.47
CA LYS A 159 -4.16 -4.43 -29.15
C LYS A 159 -3.19 -3.57 -28.33
N ASP A 160 -3.65 -2.44 -27.82
CA ASP A 160 -2.86 -1.53 -26.99
C ASP A 160 -2.34 -2.20 -25.71
N ALA A 161 -3.08 -3.15 -25.13
CA ALA A 161 -2.62 -3.89 -23.97
C ALA A 161 -1.45 -4.84 -24.33
N VAL A 162 -1.50 -5.49 -25.49
CA VAL A 162 -0.37 -6.30 -25.98
C VAL A 162 0.86 -5.43 -26.19
N ASP A 163 0.68 -4.24 -26.76
CA ASP A 163 1.76 -3.29 -27.03
C ASP A 163 2.34 -2.72 -25.72
N ALA A 164 1.48 -2.34 -24.76
CA ALA A 164 1.90 -1.80 -23.46
C ALA A 164 2.62 -2.83 -22.57
N LEU A 165 2.24 -4.10 -22.67
CA LEU A 165 2.91 -5.21 -21.98
C LEU A 165 4.16 -5.71 -22.74
N GLU A 166 4.42 -5.18 -23.93
CA GLU A 166 5.50 -5.60 -24.83
C GLU A 166 5.53 -7.12 -25.11
N LEU A 167 4.36 -7.77 -25.08
CA LEU A 167 4.23 -9.23 -25.16
C LEU A 167 4.82 -9.80 -26.46
N LYS A 168 5.59 -10.88 -26.32
CA LYS A 168 6.24 -11.63 -27.39
C LYS A 168 5.99 -13.12 -27.24
N ILE A 169 6.14 -13.83 -28.34
CA ILE A 169 6.15 -15.31 -28.33
C ILE A 169 7.36 -15.78 -27.52
N GLY A 170 7.12 -16.66 -26.55
CA GLY A 170 8.12 -17.18 -25.61
C GLY A 170 8.09 -16.53 -24.24
N ASP A 171 7.33 -15.46 -24.02
CA ASP A 171 7.25 -14.80 -22.72
C ASP A 171 6.58 -15.69 -21.67
N GLU A 172 7.15 -15.71 -20.47
CA GLU A 172 6.52 -16.27 -19.27
C GLU A 172 5.46 -15.28 -18.76
N VAL A 173 4.21 -15.74 -18.65
CA VAL A 173 3.06 -14.92 -18.30
C VAL A 173 2.11 -15.66 -17.37
N GLU A 174 1.22 -14.93 -16.71
CA GLU A 174 0.12 -15.50 -15.96
C GLU A 174 -1.23 -15.19 -16.63
N ALA A 175 -2.03 -16.22 -16.88
CA ALA A 175 -3.43 -16.04 -17.18
C ALA A 175 -4.19 -15.73 -15.88
N VAL A 176 -4.67 -14.50 -15.76
CA VAL A 176 -5.42 -14.02 -14.59
C VAL A 176 -6.92 -14.02 -14.88
N ILE A 177 -7.69 -14.84 -14.16
CA ILE A 177 -9.11 -15.09 -14.43
C ILE A 177 -9.95 -14.79 -13.19
N LYS A 178 -11.01 -14.00 -13.35
CA LYS A 178 -11.96 -13.72 -12.27
C LYS A 178 -12.78 -14.97 -11.95
N ALA A 179 -12.96 -15.25 -10.65
CA ALA A 179 -13.70 -16.45 -10.21
C ALA A 179 -15.13 -16.54 -10.78
N THR A 180 -15.77 -15.39 -11.02
CA THR A 180 -17.15 -15.32 -11.56
C THR A 180 -17.25 -15.64 -13.05
N GLU A 181 -16.13 -15.74 -13.77
CA GLU A 181 -16.10 -16.05 -15.22
C GLU A 181 -15.76 -17.51 -15.51
N VAL A 182 -15.42 -18.28 -14.47
CA VAL A 182 -15.15 -19.72 -14.60
C VAL A 182 -16.45 -20.50 -14.56
N MET A 183 -16.69 -21.32 -15.58
CA MET A 183 -17.81 -22.26 -15.62
C MET A 183 -17.37 -23.64 -15.16
N VAL A 184 -18.25 -24.34 -14.44
CA VAL A 184 -18.05 -25.72 -14.00
C VAL A 184 -19.04 -26.61 -14.73
N SER A 185 -18.54 -27.65 -15.38
CA SER A 185 -19.34 -28.72 -15.99
C SER A 185 -19.03 -30.04 -15.31
N LYS A 186 -20.02 -30.94 -15.22
CA LYS A 186 -19.89 -32.30 -14.69
C LYS A 186 -20.58 -33.24 -15.67
N GLU A 187 -19.95 -34.38 -15.95
CA GLU A 187 -20.55 -35.48 -16.74
C GLU A 187 -21.69 -36.18 -15.98
#